data_AF-A0A6A3ZUU2-F1
#
_entry.id   AF-A0A6A3ZUU2-F1
#
_cell.length_a   1.000
_cell.length_b   1.000
_cell.length_c   1.000
_cell.angle_alpha   90.00
_cell.angle_beta   90.00
_cell.angle_gamma   90.00
#
_symmetry.space_group_name_H-M   'P 1'
#
loop_
_entity.id
_entity.type
_entity.pdbx_description
1 polymer ?
#
loop_
_entity_poly.entity_id
_entity_poly.type
_entity_poly.pdbx_seq_one_letter_code
_entity_poly.pdbx_strand_id
1 'polypeptide(L)'
;MATAGVTLPPDTYPKSRGSGAAEEFLLDVPLKHALSEYIRRTGASLPVFVELFRDQTAEDYRPNKNLVPAVLDDLCKGYRHLDQLHEIVRE
;
A
#
# COMPACT_ATOMS: atom_id res chain seq x y z
N MET A 1 18.22 -5.96 3.34
CA MET A 1 17.00 -5.24 3.76
C MET A 1 17.17 -4.83 5.21
N ALA A 2 17.15 -3.52 5.51
CA ALA A 2 17.20 -3.07 6.89
C ALA A 2 16.03 -3.70 7.66
N THR A 3 16.36 -4.49 8.68
CA THR A 3 15.38 -5.06 9.60
C THR A 3 14.76 -3.92 10.38
N ALA A 4 13.67 -3.33 9.87
CA ALA A 4 12.94 -2.24 10.50
C ALA A 4 12.32 -2.63 11.88
N GLY A 5 12.65 -3.82 12.39
CA GLY A 5 12.19 -4.33 13.69
C GLY A 5 10.69 -4.51 13.78
N VAL A 6 10.01 -4.67 12.64
CA VAL A 6 8.56 -4.85 12.57
C VAL A 6 8.26 -6.35 12.58
N THR A 7 7.39 -6.77 13.49
CA THR A 7 6.87 -8.14 13.51
C THR A 7 5.65 -8.22 12.61
N LEU A 8 5.71 -9.09 11.60
CA LEU A 8 4.53 -9.37 10.77
C LEU A 8 3.56 -10.26 11.55
N PRO A 9 2.24 -10.00 11.45
CA PRO A 9 1.24 -10.87 12.05
C PRO A 9 1.19 -12.22 11.33
N PRO A 10 0.74 -13.29 12.01
CA PRO A 10 0.51 -14.58 11.37
C PRO A 10 -0.61 -14.51 10.33
N ASP A 11 -0.49 -15.28 9.23
CA ASP A 11 -1.44 -15.34 8.10
C ASP A 11 -2.79 -16.04 8.43
N THR A 12 -3.14 -16.11 9.71
CA THR A 12 -4.37 -16.75 10.20
C THR A 12 -5.53 -15.77 10.36
N TYR A 13 -5.38 -14.52 9.94
CA TYR A 13 -6.42 -13.51 10.06
C TYR A 13 -7.59 -13.82 9.09
N PRO A 14 -8.85 -13.77 9.56
CA PRO A 14 -9.99 -14.07 8.71
C PRO A 14 -10.14 -13.01 7.61
N LYS A 15 -10.19 -13.46 6.34
CA LYS A 15 -10.37 -12.59 5.16
C LYS A 15 -11.83 -12.19 4.93
N SER A 16 -12.76 -12.97 5.48
CA SER A 16 -14.19 -12.68 5.42
C SER A 16 -14.94 -13.21 6.64
N ARG A 17 -16.14 -12.67 6.86
CA ARG A 17 -17.11 -13.13 7.85
C ARG A 17 -18.46 -13.35 7.17
N GLY A 18 -19.13 -14.45 7.52
CA GLY A 18 -20.43 -14.82 6.97
C GLY A 18 -20.35 -16.03 6.02
N SER A 19 -21.48 -16.35 5.39
CA SER A 19 -21.61 -17.46 4.45
C SER A 19 -22.54 -17.07 3.30
N GLY A 20 -22.16 -17.38 2.05
CA GLY A 20 -22.99 -17.14 0.88
C GLY A 20 -23.07 -15.66 0.46
N ALA A 21 -24.26 -15.19 0.07
CA ALA A 21 -24.47 -13.83 -0.45
C ALA A 21 -24.28 -12.70 0.59
N ALA A 22 -24.02 -13.03 1.85
CA ALA A 22 -23.74 -12.09 2.95
C ALA A 22 -22.27 -12.17 3.41
N GLU A 23 -21.35 -12.48 2.50
CA GLU A 23 -19.92 -12.48 2.79
C GLU A 23 -19.41 -11.04 2.92
N GLU A 24 -19.02 -10.66 4.15
CA GLU A 24 -18.35 -9.40 4.44
C GLU A 24 -16.84 -9.62 4.35
N PHE A 25 -16.16 -8.91 3.45
CA PHE A 25 -14.70 -8.92 3.39
C PHE A 25 -14.12 -8.09 4.52
N LEU A 26 -13.20 -8.69 5.28
CA LEU A 26 -12.57 -8.06 6.43
C LEU A 26 -11.23 -7.46 6.04
N LEU A 27 -10.94 -6.28 6.57
CA LEU A 27 -9.61 -5.69 6.49
C LEU A 27 -8.68 -6.38 7.49
N ASP A 28 -7.50 -6.80 7.04
CA ASP A 28 -6.45 -7.30 7.92
C ASP A 28 -5.84 -6.15 8.73
N VAL A 29 -6.48 -5.83 9.86
CA VAL A 29 -6.08 -4.75 10.76
C VAL A 29 -4.67 -4.99 11.34
N PRO A 30 -4.31 -6.20 11.80
CA PRO A 30 -2.93 -6.48 12.23
C PRO A 30 -1.89 -6.18 11.16
N LEU A 31 -2.11 -6.63 9.93
CA LEU A 31 -1.16 -6.44 8.84
C LEU A 31 -1.06 -4.95 8.48
N LYS A 32 -2.19 -4.26 8.39
CA LYS A 32 -2.24 -2.80 8.20
C LYS A 32 -1.41 -2.07 9.27
N HIS A 33 -1.52 -2.46 10.53
CA HIS A 33 -0.78 -1.83 11.63
C HIS A 33 0.73 -2.04 11.47
N ALA A 34 1.16 -3.28 11.22
CA ALA A 34 2.57 -3.62 11.01
C ALA A 34 3.17 -2.85 9.83
N LEU A 35 2.46 -2.80 8.69
CA LEU A 35 2.89 -2.05 7.51
C LEU A 35 2.96 -0.53 7.77
N SER A 36 1.99 0.01 8.51
CA SER A 36 2.02 1.43 8.91
C SER A 36 3.22 1.75 9.80
N GLU A 37 3.58 0.83 10.70
CA GLU A 37 4.76 0.96 11.56
C GLU A 37 6.06 0.86 10.77
N TYR A 38 6.12 -0.03 9.77
CA TYR A 38 7.24 -0.12 8.84
C TYR A 38 7.48 1.21 8.12
N ILE A 39 6.43 1.81 7.54
CA ILE A 39 6.53 3.09 6.83
C ILE A 39 7.03 4.18 7.79
N ARG A 40 6.47 4.28 9.00
CA ARG A 40 6.90 5.27 10.01
C ARG A 40 8.36 5.13 10.42
N ARG A 41 8.89 3.91 10.50
CA ARG A 41 10.28 3.65 10.91
C ARG A 41 11.29 3.84 9.79
N THR A 42 10.89 3.53 8.56
CA THR A 42 11.79 3.57 7.39
C THR A 42 11.73 4.88 6.64
N GLY A 43 10.65 5.66 6.81
CA GLY A 43 10.37 6.81 5.96
C GLY A 43 10.17 6.43 4.49
N ALA A 44 9.75 5.18 4.22
CA ALA A 44 9.57 4.71 2.85
C ALA A 44 8.49 5.52 2.14
N SER A 45 8.82 5.96 0.92
CA SER A 45 7.89 6.60 -0.01
C SER A 45 6.73 5.66 -0.36
N LEU A 46 5.60 6.23 -0.78
CA LEU A 46 4.46 5.42 -1.23
C LEU A 46 4.83 4.47 -2.40
N PRO A 47 5.60 4.91 -3.43
CA PRO A 47 6.09 4.00 -4.47
C PRO A 47 6.92 2.85 -3.91
N VAL A 48 7.92 3.12 -3.05
CA VAL A 48 8.79 2.09 -2.47
C VAL A 48 7.99 1.09 -1.64
N PHE A 49 7.04 1.58 -0.85
CA PHE A 49 6.15 0.73 -0.07
C PHE A 49 5.29 -0.19 -0.95
N VAL A 50 4.75 0.35 -2.05
CA VAL A 50 3.93 -0.43 -2.99
C VAL A 50 4.75 -1.45 -3.77
N GLU A 51 5.98 -1.12 -4.14
CA GLU A 51 6.93 -2.06 -4.74
C GLU A 51 7.24 -3.22 -3.78
N LEU A 52 7.55 -2.91 -2.51
CA LEU A 52 7.76 -3.91 -1.47
C LEU A 52 6.54 -4.82 -1.29
N PHE A 53 5.34 -4.23 -1.19
CA PHE A 53 4.10 -4.99 -0.98
C PHE A 53 3.77 -5.92 -2.15
N ARG A 54 4.23 -5.59 -3.36
CA ARG A 54 4.03 -6.39 -4.58
C ARG A 54 5.14 -7.40 -4.83
N ASP A 55 6.11 -7.51 -3.91
CA ASP A 55 7.32 -8.32 -4.09
C ASP A 55 8.07 -7.96 -5.37
N GLN A 56 8.09 -6.67 -5.69
CA GLN A 56 8.75 -6.15 -6.88
C GLN A 56 10.26 -6.04 -6.61
N THR A 57 11.07 -6.63 -7.49
CA THR A 57 12.53 -6.51 -7.43
C THR A 57 13.04 -5.60 -8.54
N ALA A 58 14.32 -5.20 -8.46
CA ALA A 58 14.99 -4.54 -9.59
C ALA A 58 15.01 -5.46 -10.84
N GLU A 59 15.01 -6.77 -10.60
CA GLU A 59 14.78 -7.91 -11.50
C GLU A 59 13.53 -7.79 -12.39
N ASP A 60 12.44 -7.35 -11.77
CA ASP A 60 11.07 -7.47 -12.24
C ASP A 60 10.30 -6.18 -11.94
N TYR A 61 10.73 -5.09 -12.57
CA TYR A 61 10.15 -3.76 -12.36
C TYR A 61 8.75 -3.64 -12.99
N ARG A 62 7.71 -3.63 -12.15
CA ARG A 62 6.28 -3.54 -12.51
C ARG A 62 5.61 -2.37 -11.76
N PRO A 63 5.95 -1.11 -12.11
CA PRO A 63 5.50 0.05 -11.37
C PRO A 63 3.98 0.10 -11.30
N ASN A 64 3.45 0.57 -10.17
CA ASN A 64 2.03 0.86 -10.08
C ASN A 64 1.72 2.06 -10.99
N LYS A 65 1.16 1.78 -12.17
CA LYS A 65 0.81 2.80 -13.17
C LYS A 65 -0.11 3.88 -12.59
N ASN A 66 -0.91 3.56 -11.58
CA ASN A 66 -1.79 4.51 -10.91
C ASN A 66 -1.05 5.50 -10.00
N LEU A 67 0.24 5.30 -9.76
CA LEU A 67 1.11 6.24 -9.03
C LEU A 67 2.01 7.05 -9.98
N VAL A 68 1.85 6.91 -11.30
CA VAL A 68 2.58 7.75 -12.26
C VAL A 68 1.92 9.14 -12.26
N PRO A 69 2.65 10.25 -12.04
CA PRO A 69 2.05 11.58 -11.95
C PRO A 69 1.12 11.95 -13.12
N ALA A 70 1.53 11.67 -14.36
CA ALA A 70 0.69 11.92 -15.53
C ALA A 70 -0.62 11.10 -15.54
N VAL A 71 -0.58 9.87 -15.01
CA VAL A 71 -1.76 9.02 -14.90
C VAL A 71 -2.67 9.51 -13.76
N LEU A 72 -2.09 10.02 -12.67
CA LEU A 72 -2.84 10.63 -11.58
C LEU A 72 -3.56 11.90 -12.04
N ASP A 73 -2.91 12.74 -12.83
CA ASP A 73 -3.53 13.95 -13.40
C ASP A 73 -4.79 13.61 -14.21
N ASP A 74 -4.72 12.55 -15.01
CA ASP A 74 -5.85 12.10 -15.83
C ASP A 74 -6.95 11.44 -14.99
N LEU A 75 -6.59 10.51 -14.10
CA LEU A 75 -7.55 9.73 -13.30
C LEU A 75 -8.22 10.55 -12.20
N CYS A 76 -7.48 11.49 -11.60
CA CYS A 76 -7.94 12.31 -10.48
C CYS A 76 -8.25 13.74 -10.90
N LYS A 77 -8.53 13.98 -12.19
CA LYS A 77 -8.88 15.30 -12.69
C LYS A 77 -10.06 15.91 -11.93
N GLY A 78 -9.84 17.10 -11.37
CA GLY A 78 -10.84 17.81 -10.56
C GLY A 78 -10.94 17.32 -9.11
N TYR A 79 -10.10 16.37 -8.70
CA TYR A 79 -9.99 15.99 -7.30
C TYR A 79 -9.38 17.14 -6.49
N ARG A 80 -10.08 17.55 -5.43
CA ARG A 80 -9.70 18.70 -4.59
C ARG A 80 -8.28 18.60 -4.04
N HIS A 81 -7.80 17.37 -3.81
CA HIS A 81 -6.52 17.12 -3.15
C HIS A 81 -5.47 16.51 -4.08
N LEU A 82 -5.56 16.79 -5.39
CA LEU A 82 -4.61 16.27 -6.38
C LEU A 82 -3.17 16.72 -6.09
N ASP A 83 -2.97 17.98 -5.68
CA ASP A 83 -1.64 18.49 -5.35
C ASP A 83 -1.02 17.77 -4.14
N GLN A 84 -1.80 17.51 -3.09
CA GLN A 84 -1.32 16.72 -1.94
C GLN A 84 -1.06 15.26 -2.33
N LEU A 85 -1.87 14.70 -3.22
CA LEU A 85 -1.64 13.34 -3.73
C LEU A 85 -0.33 13.26 -4.51
N HIS A 86 0.00 14.29 -5.27
CA HIS A 86 1.29 14.42 -5.96
C HIS A 86 2.47 14.52 -5.01
N GLU A 87 2.33 15.23 -3.88
CA GLU A 87 3.37 15.31 -2.85
C GLU A 87 3.63 13.90 -2.26
N ILE A 88 2.58 13.18 -1.87
CA ILE A 88 2.67 11.83 -1.29
C ILE A 88 3.34 10.82 -2.24
N VAL A 89 3.18 10.99 -3.54
CA VAL A 89 3.74 10.09 -4.56
C VAL A 89 5.21 10.39 -4.86
N ARG A 90 5.65 11.63 -4.64
CA ARG A 90 7.02 12.08 -4.92
C ARG A 90 7.96 11.94 -3.73
N GLU A 91 7.45 12.08 -2.51
CA GLU A 91 8.14 11.83 -1.24
C GLU A 91 8.39 10.34 -1.01
#